data_AF-A0A951GHI0-F1
#
_entry.id   AF-A0A951GHI0-F1
#
_cell.length_a   1.000
_cell.length_b   1.000
_cell.length_c   1.000
_cell.angle_alpha   90.00
_cell.angle_beta   90.00
_cell.angle_gamma   90.00
#
_symmetry.space_group_name_H-M   'P 1'
#
loop_
_entity.id
_entity.type
_entity.pdbx_description
1 polymer ?
#
loop_
_entity_poly.entity_id
_entity_poly.type
_entity_poly.pdbx_seq_one_letter_code
_entity_poly.pdbx_strand_id
1 'polypeptide(L)'
;MNEPDWNFWRDASWVLLREAVALSVSINPYALRIGQGATGKILLGIPEEIEEEFDRRLDLAHRSLGVKLPTLDGYDGAFSKIRLDEFLVWATALKWRLPNGLPRDIQRQPSTPGPKPTKLNMTKRKILDELTSGKRNVEQLKADTLDALVKEYGSSRNTASKARDKAIAQFQSLGEPNSE
;
A
#
# COMPACT_ATOMS: atom_id res chain seq x y z
N MET A 1 25.90 -2.33 12.78
CA MET A 1 24.69 -2.29 11.94
C MET A 1 23.51 -2.55 12.84
N ASN A 2 22.48 -1.70 12.82
CA ASN A 2 21.25 -2.02 13.54
C ASN A 2 20.48 -3.02 12.67
N GLU A 3 20.45 -4.29 13.09
CA GLU A 3 19.64 -5.30 12.42
C GLU A 3 18.15 -4.87 12.42
N PRO A 4 17.36 -5.29 11.43
CA PRO A 4 15.93 -5.02 11.43
C PRO A 4 15.23 -5.71 12.61
N ASP A 5 14.32 -5.01 13.28
CA ASP A 5 13.40 -5.64 14.24
C ASP A 5 12.29 -6.40 13.48
N TRP A 6 12.57 -7.67 13.17
CA TRP A 6 11.65 -8.50 12.42
C TRP A 6 10.32 -8.77 13.13
N ASN A 7 10.24 -8.66 14.45
CA ASN A 7 8.98 -8.80 15.17
C ASN A 7 8.06 -7.62 14.88
N PHE A 8 8.60 -6.40 14.90
CA PHE A 8 7.87 -5.21 14.49
C PHE A 8 7.41 -5.30 13.02
N TRP A 9 8.33 -5.64 12.11
CA TRP A 9 8.03 -5.67 10.67
C TRP A 9 7.11 -6.83 10.26
N ARG A 10 7.05 -7.92 11.05
CA ARG A 10 6.07 -9.00 10.85
C ARG A 10 4.63 -8.50 10.96
N ASP A 11 4.37 -7.65 11.94
CA ASP A 11 3.01 -7.20 12.26
C ASP A 11 2.60 -5.99 11.38
N ALA A 12 3.54 -5.41 10.63
CA ALA A 12 3.30 -4.33 9.67
C ALA A 12 2.58 -4.85 8.42
N SER A 13 1.28 -4.55 8.30
CA SER A 13 0.45 -5.05 7.18
C SER A 13 0.80 -4.45 5.81
N TRP A 14 1.13 -3.15 5.77
CA TRP A 14 1.48 -2.41 4.56
C TRP A 14 2.71 -1.57 4.84
N VAL A 15 3.76 -1.76 4.03
CA VAL A 15 5.03 -1.08 4.16
C VAL A 15 5.35 -0.35 2.86
N LEU A 16 6.16 0.71 2.91
CA LEU A 16 6.65 1.35 1.69
C LEU A 16 7.53 0.36 0.92
N LEU A 17 7.48 0.39 -0.40
CA LEU A 17 8.33 -0.43 -1.27
C LEU A 17 9.80 -0.34 -0.86
N ARG A 18 10.26 0.87 -0.55
CA ARG A 18 11.64 1.13 -0.13
C ARG A 18 12.00 0.42 1.18
N GLU A 19 11.07 0.37 2.13
CA GLU A 19 11.26 -0.32 3.41
C GLU A 19 11.32 -1.84 3.18
N ALA A 20 10.43 -2.39 2.35
CA ALA A 20 10.45 -3.80 1.99
C ALA A 20 11.77 -4.22 1.33
N VAL A 21 12.28 -3.38 0.41
CA VAL A 21 13.57 -3.63 -0.26
C VAL A 21 14.72 -3.55 0.74
N ALA A 22 14.74 -2.57 1.64
CA ALA A 22 15.76 -2.47 2.69
C ALA A 22 15.76 -3.71 3.60
N LEU A 23 14.59 -4.16 4.02
CA LEU A 23 14.44 -5.41 4.78
C LEU A 23 15.01 -6.61 4.01
N SER A 24 14.84 -6.68 2.69
CA SER A 24 15.37 -7.78 1.87
C SER A 24 16.90 -7.90 1.87
N VAL A 25 17.61 -6.81 2.15
CA VAL A 25 19.09 -6.72 2.20
C VAL A 25 19.62 -6.54 3.62
N SER A 26 18.82 -6.84 4.64
CA SER A 26 19.18 -6.73 6.07
C SER A 26 19.41 -5.29 6.57
N ILE A 27 18.85 -4.29 5.88
CA ILE A 27 18.93 -2.89 6.30
C ILE A 27 17.70 -2.57 7.14
N ASN A 28 17.90 -2.03 8.34
CA ASN A 28 16.80 -1.49 9.13
C ASN A 28 16.20 -0.28 8.41
N PRO A 29 14.90 -0.26 8.06
CA PRO A 29 14.32 0.84 7.30
C PRO A 29 14.40 2.20 8.00
N TYR A 30 14.50 2.25 9.33
CA TYR A 30 14.73 3.51 10.06
C TYR A 30 16.14 4.08 9.84
N ALA A 31 17.09 3.26 9.38
CA ALA A 31 18.40 3.73 8.95
C ALA A 31 18.37 4.40 7.55
N LEU A 32 17.26 4.25 6.81
CA LEU A 32 17.00 5.00 5.59
C LEU A 32 16.64 6.46 5.96
N ARG A 33 17.61 7.24 6.43
CA ARG A 33 17.38 8.66 6.73
C ARG A 33 16.98 9.40 5.46
N ILE A 34 15.70 9.77 5.32
CA ILE A 34 15.17 10.58 4.22
C ILE A 34 16.01 11.86 4.07
N GLY A 35 16.99 11.83 3.17
CA GLY A 35 17.77 12.99 2.80
C GLY A 35 16.89 13.92 1.99
N GLN A 36 16.52 15.06 2.57
CA GLN A 36 15.99 16.20 1.83
C GLN A 36 17.13 16.77 0.97
N GLY A 37 17.28 16.29 -0.26
CA GLY A 37 18.27 16.80 -1.20
C GLY A 37 18.17 16.15 -2.58
N ALA A 38 18.45 16.95 -3.62
CA ALA A 38 18.21 16.65 -5.05
C ALA A 38 18.96 15.43 -5.63
N THR A 39 19.78 14.72 -4.85
CA THR A 39 20.56 13.56 -5.30
C THR A 39 20.17 12.23 -4.66
N GLY A 40 19.19 12.18 -3.75
CA GLY A 40 18.53 10.92 -3.33
C GLY A 40 19.39 9.83 -2.65
N LYS A 41 20.69 10.07 -2.38
CA LYS A 41 21.59 9.08 -1.74
C LYS A 41 21.33 9.00 -0.24
N ILE A 42 20.84 7.84 0.22
CA ILE A 42 20.31 7.63 1.58
C ILE A 42 20.70 6.23 2.07
N LEU A 43 21.99 5.96 2.32
CA LEU A 43 22.46 4.77 3.04
C LEU A 43 23.78 5.08 3.79
N LEU A 44 23.77 6.07 4.69
CA LEU A 44 24.97 6.42 5.47
C LEU A 44 25.41 5.26 6.38
N GLY A 45 26.67 4.85 6.26
CA GLY A 45 27.27 3.80 7.08
C GLY A 45 26.92 2.38 6.63
N ILE A 46 26.46 2.22 5.39
CA ILE A 46 26.20 0.92 4.75
C ILE A 46 27.34 0.65 3.75
N PRO A 47 27.88 -0.58 3.70
CA PRO A 47 28.85 -0.97 2.67
C PRO A 47 28.32 -0.70 1.26
N GLU A 48 29.19 -0.24 0.36
CA GLU A 48 28.83 0.10 -1.03
C GLU A 48 28.17 -1.08 -1.76
N GLU A 49 28.62 -2.30 -1.51
CA GLU A 49 28.06 -3.50 -2.12
C GLU A 49 26.60 -3.75 -1.70
N ILE A 50 26.24 -3.36 -0.47
CA ILE A 50 24.88 -3.44 0.04
C ILE A 50 24.02 -2.30 -0.53
N GLU A 51 24.60 -1.11 -0.76
CA GLU A 51 23.93 0.01 -1.43
C GLU A 51 23.61 -0.32 -2.90
N GLU A 52 24.54 -0.87 -3.66
CA GLU A 52 24.31 -1.28 -5.05
C GLU A 52 23.23 -2.36 -5.15
N GLU A 53 23.25 -3.35 -4.25
CA GLU A 53 22.24 -4.42 -4.24
C GLU A 53 20.87 -3.88 -3.84
N PHE A 54 20.81 -2.92 -2.91
CA PHE A 54 19.57 -2.22 -2.56
C PHE A 54 18.99 -1.49 -3.77
N ASP A 55 19.78 -0.68 -4.48
CA ASP A 55 19.32 0.11 -5.62
C ASP A 55 18.86 -0.80 -6.78
N ARG A 56 19.60 -1.87 -7.06
CA ARG A 56 19.23 -2.88 -8.07
C ARG A 56 17.88 -3.53 -7.76
N ARG A 57 17.68 -3.93 -6.50
CA ARG A 57 16.42 -4.54 -6.06
C ARG A 57 15.26 -3.54 -6.09
N LEU A 58 15.52 -2.28 -5.74
CA LEU A 58 14.52 -1.23 -5.76
C LEU A 58 14.04 -0.93 -7.18
N ASP A 59 14.94 -0.82 -8.17
CA ASP A 59 14.57 -0.64 -9.58
C ASP A 59 13.73 -1.82 -10.10
N LEU A 60 14.14 -3.07 -9.80
CA LEU A 60 13.39 -4.24 -10.22
C LEU A 60 12.00 -4.33 -9.57
N ALA A 61 11.90 -3.96 -8.29
CA ALA A 61 10.65 -3.96 -7.56
C ALA A 61 9.71 -2.86 -8.07
N HIS A 62 10.24 -1.67 -8.41
CA HIS A 62 9.47 -0.59 -9.06
C HIS A 62 8.84 -1.04 -10.37
N ARG A 63 9.60 -1.69 -11.24
CA ARG A 63 9.11 -2.21 -12.53
C ARG A 63 8.06 -3.31 -12.37
N SER A 64 7.95 -3.91 -11.19
CA SER A 64 7.03 -5.01 -10.88
C SER A 64 5.74 -4.55 -10.20
N LEU A 65 5.62 -3.26 -9.85
CA LEU A 65 4.43 -2.69 -9.23
C LEU A 65 3.21 -2.80 -10.16
N GLY A 66 2.03 -3.06 -9.58
CA GLY A 66 0.76 -3.15 -10.30
C GLY A 66 0.59 -4.41 -11.16
N VAL A 67 1.68 -5.15 -11.43
CA VAL A 67 1.65 -6.42 -12.17
C VAL A 67 1.86 -7.60 -11.24
N LYS A 68 2.99 -7.61 -10.51
CA LYS A 68 3.39 -8.71 -9.62
C LYS A 68 3.32 -8.33 -8.14
N LEU A 69 3.50 -7.05 -7.84
CA LEU A 69 3.39 -6.49 -6.50
C LEU A 69 2.14 -5.61 -6.41
N PRO A 70 1.06 -6.09 -5.76
CA PRO A 70 -0.11 -5.27 -5.49
C PRO A 70 0.26 -4.04 -4.67
N THR A 71 -0.18 -2.88 -5.13
CA THR A 71 -0.01 -1.60 -4.44
C THR A 71 -1.30 -1.16 -3.77
N LEU A 72 -1.17 -0.54 -2.61
CA LEU A 72 -2.27 0.22 -2.03
C LEU A 72 -2.49 1.50 -2.85
N ASP A 73 -3.72 1.75 -3.23
CA ASP A 73 -4.05 2.91 -4.05
C ASP A 73 -3.88 4.24 -3.32
N GLY A 74 -3.63 5.29 -4.12
CA GLY A 74 -3.29 6.62 -3.62
C GLY A 74 -1.79 6.82 -3.38
N TYR A 75 -0.96 5.82 -3.73
CA TYR A 75 0.49 5.89 -3.66
C TYR A 75 1.11 5.51 -5.00
N ASP A 76 2.10 6.28 -5.45
CA ASP A 76 2.86 6.03 -6.68
C ASP A 76 4.37 5.94 -6.39
N GLY A 77 5.09 5.32 -7.32
CA GLY A 77 6.55 5.26 -7.30
C GLY A 77 7.11 4.90 -5.92
N ALA A 78 8.05 5.71 -5.42
CA ALA A 78 8.80 5.47 -4.19
C ALA A 78 7.95 5.47 -2.92
N PHE A 79 6.74 6.01 -2.97
CA PHE A 79 5.79 6.03 -1.85
C PHE A 79 4.79 4.89 -1.91
N SER A 80 4.84 4.04 -2.95
CA SER A 80 3.98 2.87 -3.11
C SER A 80 4.02 1.99 -1.87
N LYS A 81 2.85 1.77 -1.26
CA LYS A 81 2.70 0.80 -0.18
C LYS A 81 2.37 -0.56 -0.76
N ILE A 82 3.10 -1.57 -0.32
CA ILE A 82 2.90 -2.98 -0.70
C ILE A 82 2.76 -3.83 0.56
N ARG A 83 2.29 -5.06 0.39
CA ARG A 83 2.32 -6.02 1.49
C ARG A 83 3.68 -6.71 1.57
N LEU A 84 4.25 -6.78 2.77
CA LEU A 84 5.59 -7.31 3.00
C LEU A 84 5.67 -8.82 2.69
N ASP A 85 4.64 -9.58 3.03
CA ASP A 85 4.54 -11.01 2.74
C ASP A 85 4.50 -11.31 1.24
N GLU A 86 3.67 -10.60 0.48
CA GLU A 86 3.59 -10.73 -0.99
C GLU A 86 4.92 -10.37 -1.64
N PHE A 87 5.56 -9.31 -1.16
CA PHE A 87 6.90 -8.93 -1.59
C PHE A 87 7.94 -10.02 -1.33
N LEU A 88 7.95 -10.62 -0.14
CA LEU A 88 8.92 -11.65 0.22
C LEU A 88 8.71 -12.94 -0.57
N VAL A 89 7.46 -13.31 -0.86
CA VAL A 89 7.15 -14.43 -1.76
C VAL A 89 7.68 -14.15 -3.17
N TRP A 90 7.43 -12.95 -3.70
CA TRP A 90 7.94 -12.53 -5.00
C TRP A 90 9.48 -12.51 -5.05
N ALA A 91 10.14 -11.94 -4.03
CA ALA A 91 11.60 -11.91 -3.91
C ALA A 91 12.19 -13.33 -3.84
N THR A 92 11.54 -14.24 -3.09
CA THR A 92 11.94 -15.64 -3.01
C THR A 92 11.81 -16.35 -4.36
N ALA A 93 10.76 -16.06 -5.14
CA ALA A 93 10.57 -16.60 -6.48
C ALA A 93 11.69 -16.13 -7.44
N LEU A 94 12.21 -14.91 -7.24
CA LEU A 94 13.39 -14.37 -7.93
C LEU A 94 14.73 -14.91 -7.40
N LYS A 95 14.71 -15.84 -6.44
CA LYS A 95 15.90 -16.42 -5.79
C LYS A 95 16.77 -15.38 -5.08
N TRP A 96 16.16 -14.29 -4.61
CA TRP A 96 16.89 -13.33 -3.78
C TRP A 96 17.34 -13.98 -2.48
N ARG A 97 18.57 -13.69 -2.08
CA ARG A 97 19.05 -14.06 -0.75
C ARG A 97 18.41 -13.12 0.27
N LEU A 98 17.51 -13.67 1.08
CA LEU A 98 16.84 -12.97 2.17
C LEU A 98 17.61 -13.14 3.49
N PRO A 99 17.42 -12.24 4.47
CA PRO A 99 18.16 -12.28 5.73
C PRO A 99 17.78 -13.47 6.62
N ASN A 100 18.75 -14.02 7.35
CA ASN A 100 18.58 -15.22 8.18
C ASN A 100 17.64 -15.02 9.40
N GLY A 101 17.34 -13.78 9.78
CA GLY A 101 16.43 -13.43 10.88
C GLY A 101 14.96 -13.29 10.48
N LEU A 102 14.64 -13.45 9.20
CA LEU A 102 13.27 -13.35 8.70
C LEU A 102 12.42 -14.50 9.29
N PRO A 103 11.33 -14.21 10.03
CA PRO A 103 10.48 -15.23 10.63
C PRO A 103 9.96 -16.21 9.58
N ARG A 104 10.05 -17.52 9.87
CA ARG A 104 9.74 -18.61 8.91
C ARG A 104 8.27 -18.63 8.49
N ASP A 105 7.40 -18.11 9.33
CA ASP A 105 5.96 -17.91 9.12
C ASP A 105 5.66 -16.84 8.05
N ILE A 106 6.49 -15.80 7.93
CA ILE A 106 6.38 -14.83 6.82
C ILE A 106 6.88 -15.43 5.49
N GLN A 107 7.85 -16.37 5.56
CA GLN A 107 8.37 -17.08 4.39
C GLN A 107 7.45 -18.21 3.89
N ARG A 108 6.55 -18.70 4.75
CA ARG A 108 5.72 -19.87 4.49
C ARG A 108 4.25 -19.54 4.69
N GLN A 109 3.70 -18.81 3.75
CA GLN A 109 2.42 -19.07 3.10
C GLN A 109 2.14 -17.86 2.20
N PRO A 110 1.55 -18.03 1.00
CA PRO A 110 0.74 -16.94 0.48
C PRO A 110 -0.27 -16.68 1.58
N SER A 111 -0.15 -15.55 2.28
CA SER A 111 -1.22 -15.14 3.16
C SER A 111 -2.46 -15.19 2.29
N THR A 112 -3.50 -15.87 2.80
CA THR A 112 -4.81 -15.88 2.17
C THR A 112 -5.04 -14.47 1.62
N PRO A 113 -5.29 -14.31 0.31
CA PRO A 113 -5.34 -12.99 -0.33
C PRO A 113 -6.10 -12.08 0.62
N GLY A 114 -5.46 -10.98 1.03
CA GLY A 114 -6.02 -10.08 2.05
C GLY A 114 -7.49 -9.89 1.71
N PRO A 115 -8.41 -10.00 2.69
CA PRO A 115 -9.81 -10.30 2.45
C PRO A 115 -10.29 -9.51 1.25
N LYS A 116 -10.67 -10.22 0.17
CA LYS A 116 -11.08 -9.61 -1.11
C LYS A 116 -11.86 -8.35 -0.77
N PRO A 117 -11.51 -7.17 -1.32
CA PRO A 117 -12.26 -5.96 -1.01
C PRO A 117 -13.72 -6.29 -1.24
N THR A 118 -14.49 -6.25 -0.15
CA THR A 118 -15.90 -6.62 -0.22
C THR A 118 -16.55 -5.74 -1.26
N LYS A 119 -17.61 -6.20 -1.94
CA LYS A 119 -18.35 -5.37 -2.90
C LYS A 119 -18.70 -4.00 -2.32
N LEU A 120 -18.88 -3.91 -0.99
CA LEU A 120 -19.04 -2.68 -0.23
C LEU A 120 -17.81 -1.76 -0.29
N ASN A 121 -16.62 -2.25 0.02
CA ASN A 121 -15.39 -1.45 0.00
C ASN A 121 -15.03 -0.98 -1.42
N MET A 122 -15.22 -1.83 -2.44
CA MET A 122 -15.03 -1.42 -3.84
C MET A 122 -16.00 -0.33 -4.25
N THR A 123 -17.29 -0.50 -3.94
CA THR A 123 -18.34 0.48 -4.29
C THR A 123 -18.11 1.80 -3.54
N LYS A 124 -17.78 1.73 -2.24
CA LYS A 124 -17.49 2.90 -1.41
C LYS A 124 -16.37 3.73 -2.04
N ARG A 125 -15.32 3.06 -2.51
CA ARG A 125 -14.17 3.74 -3.07
C ARG A 125 -14.47 4.42 -4.40
N LYS A 126 -15.19 3.77 -5.31
CA LYS A 126 -15.66 4.41 -6.55
C LYS A 126 -16.46 5.69 -6.25
N ILE A 127 -17.37 5.63 -5.28
CA ILE A 127 -18.17 6.79 -4.86
C ILE A 127 -17.28 7.89 -4.28
N LEU A 128 -16.27 7.53 -3.46
CA LEU A 128 -15.35 8.50 -2.87
C LEU A 128 -14.44 9.15 -3.93
N ASP A 129 -13.99 8.40 -4.94
CA ASP A 129 -13.19 8.91 -6.06
C ASP A 129 -14.02 9.90 -6.91
N GLU A 130 -15.30 9.63 -7.12
CA GLU A 130 -16.22 10.54 -7.82
C GLU A 130 -16.47 11.84 -7.04
N LEU A 131 -16.59 11.74 -5.70
CA LEU A 131 -16.72 12.90 -4.82
C LEU A 131 -15.46 13.77 -4.80
N THR A 132 -14.29 13.16 -4.67
CA THR A 132 -13.01 13.87 -4.60
C THR A 132 -12.58 14.47 -5.94
N SER A 133 -12.94 13.82 -7.06
CA SER A 133 -12.71 14.37 -8.40
C SER A 133 -13.74 15.42 -8.84
N GLY A 134 -14.77 15.69 -8.02
CA GLY A 134 -15.83 16.65 -8.34
C GLY A 134 -16.78 16.22 -9.44
N LYS A 135 -16.69 14.96 -9.92
CA LYS A 135 -17.61 14.39 -10.91
C LYS A 135 -19.02 14.27 -10.37
N ARG A 136 -19.15 14.06 -9.06
CA ARG A 136 -20.41 14.02 -8.32
C ARG A 136 -20.24 14.80 -7.03
N ASN A 137 -21.34 15.39 -6.55
CA ASN A 137 -21.38 15.99 -5.22
C ASN A 137 -22.24 15.17 -4.24
N VAL A 138 -22.16 15.51 -2.96
CA VAL A 138 -22.87 14.79 -1.89
C VAL A 138 -24.40 14.85 -2.06
N GLU A 139 -24.93 15.96 -2.58
CA GLU A 139 -26.38 16.14 -2.78
C GLU A 139 -26.91 15.24 -3.89
N GLN A 140 -26.18 15.15 -5.01
CA GLN A 140 -26.47 14.25 -6.12
C GLN A 140 -26.49 12.78 -5.66
N LEU A 141 -25.49 12.35 -4.88
CA LEU A 141 -25.45 10.98 -4.34
C LEU A 141 -26.57 10.68 -3.35
N LYS A 142 -27.03 11.67 -2.58
CA LYS A 142 -28.19 11.52 -1.68
C LYS A 142 -29.52 11.48 -2.43
N ALA A 143 -29.63 12.22 -3.54
CA ALA A 143 -30.80 12.25 -4.40
C ALA A 143 -30.94 10.99 -5.28
N ASP A 144 -29.83 10.33 -5.60
CA ASP A 144 -29.83 9.10 -6.37
C ASP A 144 -30.63 7.98 -5.69
N THR A 145 -31.52 7.36 -6.46
CA THR A 145 -32.26 6.19 -6.00
C THR A 145 -31.31 5.00 -5.80
N LEU A 146 -31.64 4.10 -4.87
CA LEU A 146 -30.82 2.92 -4.64
C LEU A 146 -30.69 2.04 -5.89
N ASP A 147 -31.69 2.03 -6.77
CA ASP A 147 -31.66 1.28 -8.04
C ASP A 147 -30.70 1.89 -9.06
N ALA A 148 -30.58 3.22 -9.11
CA ALA A 148 -29.57 3.89 -9.92
C ALA A 148 -28.16 3.54 -9.42
N LEU A 149 -27.93 3.59 -8.11
CA LEU A 149 -26.63 3.23 -7.50
C LEU A 149 -26.28 1.74 -7.73
N VAL A 150 -27.26 0.85 -7.66
CA VAL A 150 -27.07 -0.58 -7.96
C VAL A 150 -26.66 -0.79 -9.42
N LYS A 151 -27.35 -0.13 -10.36
CA LYS A 151 -27.08 -0.21 -11.80
C LYS A 151 -25.69 0.32 -12.14
N GLU A 152 -25.28 1.41 -11.50
CA GLU A 152 -24.03 2.09 -11.79
C GLU A 152 -22.81 1.39 -11.17
N TYR A 153 -22.93 0.91 -9.94
CA TYR A 153 -21.80 0.32 -9.22
C TYR A 153 -21.80 -1.22 -9.18
N GLY A 154 -22.85 -1.88 -9.68
CA GLY A 154 -22.92 -3.34 -9.82
C GLY A 154 -22.99 -4.11 -8.49
N SER A 155 -23.54 -3.48 -7.44
CA SER A 155 -23.64 -4.05 -6.08
C SER A 155 -25.10 -4.21 -5.64
N SER A 156 -25.38 -4.97 -4.57
CA SER A 156 -26.76 -5.10 -4.06
C SER A 156 -27.24 -3.79 -3.40
N ARG A 157 -28.56 -3.54 -3.32
CA ARG A 157 -29.11 -2.30 -2.70
C ARG A 157 -28.52 -2.00 -1.32
N ASN A 158 -28.44 -3.00 -0.45
CA ASN A 158 -27.86 -2.85 0.89
C ASN A 158 -26.36 -2.47 0.84
N THR A 159 -25.64 -2.98 -0.16
CA THR A 159 -24.22 -2.68 -0.36
C THR A 159 -24.04 -1.26 -0.88
N ALA A 160 -24.82 -0.86 -1.89
CA ALA A 160 -24.78 0.47 -2.48
C ALA A 160 -25.14 1.56 -1.45
N SER A 161 -26.18 1.34 -0.64
CA SER A 161 -26.57 2.26 0.44
C SER A 161 -25.46 2.44 1.46
N LYS A 162 -24.95 1.34 2.04
CA LYS A 162 -23.88 1.41 3.04
C LYS A 162 -22.58 2.00 2.48
N ALA A 163 -22.27 1.70 1.22
CA ALA A 163 -21.11 2.24 0.55
C ALA A 163 -21.22 3.76 0.36
N ARG A 164 -22.37 4.26 -0.10
CA ARG A 164 -22.66 5.69 -0.22
C ARG A 164 -22.51 6.40 1.11
N ASP A 165 -23.20 5.93 2.15
CA ASP A 165 -23.23 6.61 3.45
C ASP A 165 -21.81 6.69 4.05
N LYS A 166 -21.02 5.62 3.92
CA LYS A 166 -19.62 5.59 4.36
C LYS A 166 -18.69 6.46 3.50
N ALA A 167 -18.92 6.56 2.19
CA ALA A 167 -18.12 7.39 1.30
C ALA A 167 -18.37 8.88 1.59
N ILE A 168 -19.63 9.27 1.77
CA ILE A 168 -20.00 10.64 2.15
C ILE A 168 -19.40 11.02 3.51
N ALA A 169 -19.56 10.17 4.54
CA ALA A 169 -18.99 10.43 5.85
C ALA A 169 -17.47 10.61 5.80
N GLN A 170 -16.78 9.79 5.00
CA GLN A 170 -15.34 9.92 4.80
C GLN A 170 -14.98 11.20 4.03
N PHE A 171 -15.70 11.53 2.96
CA PHE A 171 -15.47 12.75 2.19
C PHE A 171 -15.66 14.02 3.05
N GLN A 172 -16.68 14.04 3.92
CA GLN A 172 -16.91 15.14 4.85
C GLN A 172 -15.79 15.24 5.89
N SER A 173 -15.29 14.12 6.44
CA SER A 173 -14.14 14.13 7.35
C SER A 173 -12.82 14.60 6.71
N LEU A 174 -12.70 14.50 5.38
CA LEU A 174 -11.56 15.01 4.62
C LEU A 174 -11.68 16.52 4.31
N GLY A 175 -12.89 17.07 4.41
CA GLY A 175 -13.22 18.45 4.11
C GLY A 175 -13.37 19.35 5.34
N GLU A 176 -13.13 18.85 6.55
CA GLU A 176 -12.97 19.68 7.76
C GLU A 176 -11.49 20.09 7.88
N PRO A 177 -11.08 21.29 7.41
CA PRO A 177 -9.86 21.88 7.93
C PRO A 177 -10.08 22.15 9.41
N ASN A 178 -9.10 21.81 10.24
CA ASN A 178 -8.99 22.27 11.61
C ASN A 178 -9.48 23.73 11.71
N SER A 179 -10.66 23.92 12.30
CA SER A 179 -11.09 25.22 12.79
C SER A 179 -10.50 25.36 14.18
N GLU A 180 -9.24 25.80 14.22
CA GLU A 180 -8.65 26.53 15.34
C GLU A 180 -8.09 27.86 14.82
#